data_AF-A0A7I4Z6M0-F1
#
_entry.id   AF-A0A7I4Z6M0-F1
#
_cell.length_a   1.000
_cell.length_b   1.000
_cell.length_c   1.000
_cell.angle_alpha   90.00
_cell.angle_beta   90.00
_cell.angle_gamma   90.00
#
_symmetry.space_group_name_H-M   'P 1'
#
loop_
_entity.id
_entity.type
_entity.pdbx_description
1 polymer ?
#
loop_
_entity_poly.entity_id
_entity_poly.type
_entity_poly.pdbx_seq_one_letter_code
_entity_poly.pdbx_strand_id
1 'polypeptide(L)'
;MNSLSARPPEFVYDPDNSCTFEVWYNRYEDVISKNGAALDEAAKARLIVSELDTITYARFTSHILPKRACELPLSDTAATLKEPFGHNRSVFSRRYVYLKTRRNGENLRDYTGLVNQRHAMAEFNDVDPEQMKCLVWICGLASPEEADIRARALRKMEDNPKPL
;
A
#
# COMPACT_ATOMS: atom_id res chain seq x y z
N MET A 1 -31.26 0.07 17.24
CA MET A 1 -30.31 1.13 17.60
C MET A 1 -28.95 0.49 17.81
N ASN A 2 -28.10 0.44 16.77
CA ASN A 2 -26.70 0.02 16.94
C ASN A 2 -25.84 1.28 16.91
N SER A 3 -25.32 1.63 18.08
CA SER A 3 -24.43 2.77 18.29
C SER A 3 -23.20 2.61 17.38
N LEU A 4 -22.98 3.53 16.45
CA LEU A 4 -21.76 3.61 15.64
C LEU A 4 -20.61 4.14 16.49
N SER A 5 -20.23 3.39 17.53
CA SER A 5 -19.03 3.66 18.35
C SER A 5 -17.79 3.00 17.73
N ALA A 6 -17.56 3.18 16.43
CA ALA A 6 -16.52 2.45 15.73
C ALA A 6 -15.23 3.28 15.67
N ARG A 7 -14.35 3.08 16.67
CA ARG A 7 -12.93 3.42 16.54
C ARG A 7 -12.37 2.63 15.34
N PRO A 8 -11.46 3.20 14.52
CA PRO A 8 -10.82 2.43 13.46
C PRO A 8 -10.15 1.18 14.05
N PRO A 9 -10.15 0.05 13.35
CA PRO A 9 -9.42 -1.13 13.78
C PRO A 9 -7.91 -0.90 13.64
N GLU A 10 -7.13 -1.71 14.35
CA GLU A 10 -5.67 -1.72 14.28
C GLU A 10 -5.18 -1.83 12.82
N PHE A 11 -4.23 -0.98 12.46
CA PHE A 11 -3.52 -1.00 11.19
C PHE A 11 -2.35 -1.98 11.27
N VAL A 12 -2.45 -3.03 10.45
CA VAL A 12 -1.38 -4.01 10.21
C VAL A 12 -0.89 -3.84 8.79
N TYR A 13 0.39 -3.55 8.63
CA TYR A 13 0.99 -3.35 7.32
C TYR A 13 1.22 -4.69 6.60
N ASP A 14 0.51 -4.89 5.49
CA ASP A 14 0.69 -6.02 4.58
C ASP A 14 0.53 -5.54 3.12
N PRO A 15 1.62 -5.16 2.45
CA PRO A 15 1.55 -4.64 1.09
C PRO A 15 1.17 -5.69 0.04
N ASP A 16 1.29 -7.00 0.34
CA ASP A 16 0.93 -8.07 -0.59
C ASP A 16 -0.59 -8.28 -0.69
N ASN A 17 -1.28 -8.05 0.43
CA ASN A 17 -2.73 -8.03 0.52
C ASN A 17 -3.32 -6.61 0.43
N SER A 18 -2.50 -5.65 -0.03
CA SER A 18 -2.91 -4.25 -0.22
C SER A 18 -3.41 -3.56 1.07
N CYS A 19 -2.98 -4.05 2.23
CA CYS A 19 -3.13 -3.42 3.53
C CYS A 19 -2.02 -2.37 3.71
N THR A 20 -2.08 -1.29 2.94
CA THR A 20 -1.21 -0.13 3.08
C THR A 20 -1.87 0.94 3.92
N PHE A 21 -1.07 1.86 4.45
CA PHE A 21 -1.55 2.98 5.25
C PHE A 21 -2.53 3.85 4.46
N GLU A 22 -2.32 4.04 3.16
CA GLU A 22 -3.23 4.83 2.31
C GLU A 22 -4.61 4.17 2.17
N VAL A 23 -4.66 2.84 1.97
CA VAL A 23 -5.94 2.12 1.89
C VAL A 23 -6.68 2.15 3.23
N TRP A 24 -5.97 1.95 4.34
CA TRP A 24 -6.54 2.02 5.68
C TRP A 24 -7.03 3.44 6.00
N TYR A 25 -6.20 4.46 5.75
CA TYR A 25 -6.52 5.85 6.02
C TYR A 25 -7.74 6.29 5.20
N ASN A 26 -7.79 6.01 3.90
CA ASN A 26 -8.95 6.38 3.05
C ASN A 26 -10.24 5.68 3.49
N ARG A 27 -10.15 4.44 4.00
CA ARG A 27 -11.33 3.71 4.52
C ARG A 27 -11.89 4.37 5.78
N TYR A 28 -11.02 4.89 6.64
CA TYR A 28 -11.41 5.45 7.94
C TYR A 28 -11.33 6.98 7.98
N GLU A 29 -11.02 7.64 6.86
CA GLU A 29 -10.91 9.10 6.77
C GLU A 29 -12.19 9.78 7.25
N ASP A 30 -13.33 9.24 6.84
CA ASP A 30 -14.66 9.71 7.24
C ASP A 30 -14.90 9.54 8.75
N VAL A 31 -14.42 8.43 9.34
CA VAL A 31 -14.53 8.15 10.78
C VAL A 31 -13.62 9.11 11.56
N ILE A 32 -12.37 9.27 11.12
CA ILE A 32 -11.38 10.17 11.71
C ILE A 32 -11.86 11.62 11.61
N SER A 33 -12.49 12.00 10.50
CA SER A 33 -12.95 13.37 10.25
C SER A 33 -14.27 13.68 10.96
N LYS A 34 -15.28 12.80 10.87
CA LYS A 34 -16.62 13.04 11.44
C LYS A 34 -16.65 12.77 12.94
N ASN A 35 -16.07 11.67 13.42
CA ASN A 35 -16.02 11.37 14.86
C ASN A 35 -14.91 12.18 15.56
N GLY A 36 -13.87 12.57 14.82
CA GLY A 36 -12.82 13.47 15.29
C GLY A 36 -13.08 14.95 14.99
N ALA A 37 -14.30 15.35 14.58
CA ALA A 37 -14.61 16.74 14.25
C ALA A 37 -14.38 17.71 15.43
N ALA A 38 -14.54 17.21 16.66
CA ALA A 38 -14.26 17.95 17.89
C ALA A 38 -12.80 17.87 18.35
N LEU A 39 -11.97 17.05 17.70
CA LEU A 39 -10.56 16.88 18.03
C LEU A 39 -9.71 17.88 17.25
N ASP A 40 -8.70 18.44 17.93
CA ASP A 40 -7.63 19.15 17.24
C ASP A 40 -6.77 18.20 16.39
N GLU A 41 -5.97 18.77 15.49
CA GLU A 41 -5.12 17.99 14.59
C GLU A 41 -4.12 17.09 15.33
N ALA A 42 -3.64 17.51 16.50
CA ALA A 42 -2.72 16.73 17.31
C ALA A 42 -3.43 15.51 17.94
N ALA A 43 -4.69 15.64 18.32
CA ALA A 43 -5.51 14.56 18.84
C ALA A 43 -5.90 13.56 17.74
N LYS A 44 -6.19 14.03 16.52
CA LYS A 44 -6.38 13.14 15.35
C LYS A 44 -5.11 12.37 15.01
N ALA A 45 -3.94 13.03 15.04
CA ALA A 45 -2.64 12.38 14.86
C ALA A 45 -2.42 11.28 15.91
N ARG A 46 -2.67 11.57 17.20
CA ARG A 46 -2.57 10.58 18.28
C ARG A 46 -3.53 9.41 18.11
N LEU A 47 -4.75 9.66 17.63
CA LEU A 47 -5.72 8.60 17.34
C LEU A 47 -5.15 7.63 16.29
N ILE A 48 -4.66 8.13 15.16
CA ILE A 48 -4.06 7.29 14.11
C ILE A 48 -2.88 6.49 14.64
N VAL A 49 -1.97 7.16 15.36
CA VAL A 49 -0.78 6.52 15.94
C VAL A 49 -1.16 5.43 16.94
N SER A 50 -2.28 5.57 17.64
CA SER A 50 -2.79 4.58 18.60
C SER A 50 -3.44 3.35 17.96
N GLU A 51 -3.71 3.39 16.65
CA GLU A 51 -4.18 2.22 15.90
C GLU A 51 -3.05 1.46 15.22
N LEU A 52 -1.80 1.90 15.31
CA LEU A 52 -0.70 1.19 14.67
C LEU A 52 -0.37 -0.09 15.46
N ASP A 53 -0.15 -1.19 14.75
CA ASP A 53 0.41 -2.38 15.38
C ASP A 53 1.82 -2.09 15.96
N THR A 54 2.30 -2.99 16.81
CA THR A 54 3.57 -2.79 17.53
C THR A 54 4.75 -2.58 16.59
N ILE A 55 4.79 -3.29 15.46
CA ILE A 55 5.90 -3.25 14.50
C ILE A 55 5.91 -1.91 13.75
N THR A 56 4.74 -1.48 13.28
CA THR A 56 4.54 -0.22 12.56
C THR A 56 4.81 0.97 13.48
N TYR A 57 4.33 0.93 14.73
CA TYR A 57 4.58 1.98 15.72
C TYR A 57 6.09 2.17 16.02
N ALA A 58 6.82 1.07 16.24
CA ALA A 58 8.26 1.14 16.53
C ALA A 58 9.05 1.74 15.35
N ARG A 59 8.67 1.38 14.12
CA ARG A 59 9.26 1.96 12.92
C ARG A 59 8.88 3.43 12.76
N PHE A 60 7.61 3.79 12.90
CA PHE A 60 7.15 5.18 12.83
C PHE A 60 7.90 6.07 13.84
N THR A 61 7.97 5.65 15.09
CA THR A 61 8.68 6.41 16.15
C THR A 61 10.17 6.57 15.86
N SER A 62 10.80 5.58 15.22
CA SER A 62 12.20 5.69 14.77
C SER A 62 12.40 6.75 13.67
N HIS A 63 11.44 6.90 12.74
CA HIS A 63 11.54 7.86 11.63
C HIS A 63 11.35 9.32 12.07
N ILE A 64 10.65 9.55 13.18
CA ILE A 64 10.35 10.91 13.65
C ILE A 64 11.39 11.45 14.65
N LEU A 65 12.35 10.62 15.07
CA LEU A 65 13.39 11.06 16.01
C LEU A 65 14.13 12.30 15.49
N PRO A 66 14.45 13.27 16.37
CA PRO A 66 14.29 13.24 17.83
C PRO A 66 12.90 13.65 18.34
N LYS A 67 11.93 13.94 17.45
CA LYS A 67 10.57 14.35 17.83
C LYS A 67 9.76 13.16 18.36
N ARG A 68 8.69 13.48 19.08
CA ARG A 68 7.68 12.54 19.60
C ARG A 68 6.42 12.60 18.75
N ALA A 69 5.67 11.49 18.73
CA ALA A 69 4.42 11.39 17.98
C ALA A 69 3.40 12.50 18.31
N CYS A 70 3.36 12.96 19.56
CA CYS A 70 2.47 14.03 20.02
C CYS A 70 2.87 15.44 19.55
N GLU A 71 4.08 15.61 19.01
CA GLU A 71 4.62 16.90 18.54
C GLU A 71 4.39 17.10 17.04
N LEU A 72 3.90 16.08 16.33
CA LEU A 72 3.64 16.13 14.90
C LEU A 72 2.19 16.56 14.63
N PRO A 73 1.97 17.46 13.65
CA PRO A 73 0.64 17.67 13.12
C PRO A 73 0.14 16.43 12.38
N LEU A 74 -1.16 16.37 12.12
CA LEU A 74 -1.79 15.27 11.38
C LEU A 74 -1.17 15.09 9.99
N SER A 75 -0.89 16.18 9.27
CA SER A 75 -0.28 16.14 7.94
C SER A 75 1.06 15.42 7.93
N ASP A 76 1.93 15.76 8.89
CA ASP A 76 3.29 15.21 8.97
C ASP A 76 3.23 13.76 9.45
N THR A 77 2.35 13.45 10.40
CA THR A 77 2.09 12.08 10.86
C THR A 77 1.65 11.19 9.69
N ALA A 78 0.68 11.66 8.90
CA ALA A 78 0.20 10.93 7.74
C ALA A 78 1.29 10.78 6.68
N ALA A 79 2.08 11.82 6.40
CA ALA A 79 3.19 11.76 5.46
C ALA A 79 4.27 10.74 5.89
N THR A 80 4.70 10.78 7.15
CA THR A 80 5.68 9.83 7.70
C THR A 80 5.16 8.40 7.75
N LEU A 81 3.84 8.18 7.86
CA LEU A 81 3.26 6.84 7.75
C LEU A 81 3.13 6.37 6.29
N LYS A 82 2.82 7.28 5.36
CA LYS A 82 2.71 6.95 3.93
C LYS A 82 4.03 6.54 3.30
N GLU A 83 5.16 7.11 3.72
CA GLU A 83 6.45 6.82 3.09
C GLU A 83 6.88 5.33 3.25
N PRO A 84 6.99 4.78 4.48
CA PRO A 84 7.35 3.38 4.67
C PRO A 84 6.17 2.40 4.55
N PHE A 85 4.93 2.85 4.80
CA PHE A 85 3.75 1.96 4.87
C PHE A 85 2.67 2.24 3.83
N GLY A 86 2.88 3.22 2.94
CA GLY A 86 2.00 3.47 1.79
C GLY A 86 2.30 2.54 0.62
N HIS A 87 1.79 2.93 -0.55
CA HIS A 87 2.10 2.25 -1.81
C HIS A 87 3.54 2.55 -2.27
N ASN A 88 4.52 1.94 -1.61
CA ASN A 88 5.95 2.13 -1.91
C ASN A 88 6.49 1.25 -3.05
N ARG A 89 5.67 0.31 -3.57
CA ARG A 89 5.99 -0.41 -4.81
C ARG A 89 5.87 0.57 -5.97
N SER A 90 6.85 0.61 -6.87
CA SER A 90 6.74 1.42 -8.08
C SER A 90 5.51 1.04 -8.91
N VAL A 91 5.13 1.93 -9.84
CA VAL A 91 4.11 1.67 -10.85
C VAL A 91 4.38 0.33 -11.57
N PHE A 92 5.64 0.07 -11.92
CA PHE A 92 6.02 -1.15 -12.61
C PHE A 92 5.81 -2.41 -11.74
N SER A 93 6.25 -2.39 -10.49
CA SER A 93 6.04 -3.48 -9.54
C SER A 93 4.54 -3.75 -9.32
N ARG A 94 3.71 -2.72 -9.23
CA ARG A 94 2.24 -2.85 -9.12
C ARG A 94 1.64 -3.51 -10.38
N ARG A 95 2.06 -3.09 -11.58
CA ARG A 95 1.65 -3.71 -12.86
C ARG A 95 2.05 -5.18 -12.95
N TYR A 96 3.28 -5.49 -12.54
CA TYR A 96 3.79 -6.86 -12.52
C TYR A 96 2.97 -7.76 -11.57
N VAL A 97 2.68 -7.29 -10.36
CA VAL A 97 1.82 -8.01 -9.39
C VAL A 97 0.41 -8.22 -9.95
N TYR A 98 -0.17 -7.19 -10.58
CA TYR A 98 -1.48 -7.31 -11.22
C TYR A 98 -1.48 -8.41 -12.29
N LEU A 99 -0.53 -8.41 -13.22
CA LEU A 99 -0.43 -9.42 -14.28
C LEU A 99 -0.17 -10.85 -13.78
N LYS A 100 0.55 -10.99 -12.66
CA LYS A 100 0.75 -12.31 -12.02
C LYS A 100 -0.41 -12.77 -11.14
N THR A 101 -1.48 -11.98 -11.03
CA THR A 101 -2.64 -12.36 -10.23
C THR A 101 -3.22 -13.67 -10.74
N ARG A 102 -3.28 -14.65 -9.84
CA ARG A 102 -3.86 -15.97 -10.07
C ARG A 102 -4.70 -16.32 -8.86
N ARG A 103 -5.78 -17.07 -9.11
CA ARG A 103 -6.65 -17.54 -8.04
C ARG A 103 -5.92 -18.56 -7.17
N ASN A 104 -5.99 -18.43 -5.85
CA ASN A 104 -5.25 -19.27 -4.89
C ASN A 104 -6.15 -19.84 -3.78
N GLY A 105 -7.18 -20.59 -4.18
CA GLY A 105 -8.08 -21.27 -3.23
C GLY A 105 -9.24 -20.40 -2.71
N GLU A 106 -9.20 -19.08 -2.89
CA GLU A 106 -10.34 -18.21 -2.62
C GLU A 106 -11.54 -18.47 -3.56
N ASN A 107 -12.72 -18.03 -3.13
CA ASN A 107 -13.93 -18.09 -3.96
C ASN A 107 -13.88 -17.04 -5.10
N LEU A 108 -14.76 -17.19 -6.09
CA LEU A 108 -14.76 -16.32 -7.28
C LEU A 108 -15.08 -14.85 -6.98
N ARG A 109 -15.88 -14.56 -5.94
CA ARG A 109 -16.23 -13.19 -5.58
C ARG A 109 -15.02 -12.47 -4.99
N ASP A 110 -14.32 -13.13 -4.07
CA ASP A 110 -13.12 -12.59 -3.44
C ASP A 110 -11.98 -12.43 -4.47
N TYR A 111 -11.82 -13.41 -5.38
CA TYR A 111 -10.87 -13.30 -6.48
C TYR A 111 -11.19 -12.10 -7.41
N THR A 112 -12.47 -11.91 -7.76
CA THR A 112 -12.91 -10.73 -8.53
C THR A 112 -12.56 -9.42 -7.81
N GLY A 113 -12.78 -9.37 -6.50
CA GLY A 113 -12.41 -8.23 -5.66
C GLY A 113 -10.90 -7.94 -5.72
N LEU A 114 -10.08 -8.98 -5.57
CA LEU A 114 -8.62 -8.88 -5.63
C LEU A 114 -8.12 -8.37 -6.99
N VAL A 115 -8.69 -8.87 -8.10
CA VAL A 115 -8.36 -8.41 -9.46
C VAL A 115 -8.67 -6.92 -9.62
N ASN A 116 -9.85 -6.49 -9.20
CA ASN A 116 -10.26 -5.07 -9.28
C ASN A 116 -9.35 -4.16 -8.44
N GLN A 117 -9.01 -4.60 -7.22
CA GLN A 117 -8.12 -3.85 -6.33
C GLN A 117 -6.73 -3.69 -6.95
N ARG A 118 -6.13 -4.78 -7.45
CA ARG A 118 -4.81 -4.75 -8.09
C ARG A 118 -4.81 -3.95 -9.39
N HIS A 119 -5.90 -3.99 -10.17
CA HIS A 119 -6.06 -3.17 -11.37
C HIS A 119 -6.03 -1.67 -11.04
N ALA A 120 -6.80 -1.24 -10.04
CA ALA A 120 -6.85 0.15 -9.60
C ALA A 120 -5.47 0.68 -9.18
N MET A 121 -4.65 -0.18 -8.57
CA MET A 121 -3.28 0.16 -8.14
C MET A 121 -2.24 0.12 -9.25
N ALA A 122 -2.49 -0.62 -10.33
CA ALA A 122 -1.52 -0.87 -11.38
C ALA A 122 -1.33 0.31 -12.35
N GLU A 123 -2.22 1.32 -12.33
CA GLU A 123 -2.20 2.41 -13.33
C GLU A 123 -2.06 1.84 -14.75
N PHE A 124 -2.83 0.80 -15.03
CA PHE A 124 -2.64 -0.03 -16.22
C PHE A 124 -3.04 0.68 -17.52
N ASN A 125 -3.85 1.73 -17.41
CA ASN A 125 -4.29 2.56 -18.53
C ASN A 125 -3.14 3.34 -19.18
N ASP A 126 -2.07 3.60 -18.43
CA ASP A 126 -0.90 4.37 -18.88
C ASP A 126 0.29 3.47 -19.22
N VAL A 127 0.03 2.21 -19.60
CA VAL A 127 1.06 1.27 -20.04
C VAL A 127 1.28 1.44 -21.54
N ASP A 128 2.51 1.78 -21.94
CA ASP A 128 2.86 1.79 -23.37
C ASP A 128 3.11 0.36 -23.92
N PRO A 129 3.06 0.17 -25.25
CA PRO A 129 3.23 -1.16 -25.85
C PRO A 129 4.56 -1.86 -25.51
N GLU A 130 5.65 -1.12 -25.34
CA GLU A 130 6.96 -1.72 -25.00
C GLU A 130 7.01 -2.13 -23.54
N GLN A 131 6.49 -1.29 -22.63
CA GLN A 131 6.32 -1.66 -21.22
C GLN A 131 5.47 -2.93 -21.08
N MET A 132 4.40 -3.05 -21.86
CA MET A 132 3.55 -4.24 -21.86
C MET A 132 4.31 -5.49 -22.33
N LYS A 133 5.08 -5.39 -23.43
CA LYS A 133 5.92 -6.50 -23.92
C LYS A 133 6.93 -6.95 -22.85
N CYS A 134 7.60 -6.00 -22.20
CA CYS A 134 8.55 -6.29 -21.12
C CYS A 134 7.84 -7.00 -19.95
N LEU A 135 6.70 -6.51 -19.51
CA LEU A 135 5.91 -7.12 -18.44
C LEU A 135 5.50 -8.56 -18.78
N VAL A 136 4.98 -8.80 -19.99
CA VAL A 136 4.58 -10.13 -20.46
C VAL A 136 5.78 -11.07 -20.51
N TRP A 137 6.91 -10.61 -21.05
CA TRP A 137 8.14 -11.41 -21.11
C TRP A 137 8.63 -11.80 -19.71
N ILE A 138 8.68 -10.85 -18.77
CA ILE A 138 9.10 -11.10 -17.38
C ILE A 138 8.10 -12.03 -16.66
N CYS A 139 6.81 -11.90 -16.92
CA CYS A 139 5.79 -12.80 -16.36
C CYS A 139 5.89 -14.23 -16.91
N GLY A 140 6.38 -14.39 -18.15
CA GLY A 140 6.61 -15.69 -18.78
C GLY A 140 7.75 -16.48 -18.17
N LEU A 141 8.72 -15.81 -17.52
CA LEU A 141 9.81 -16.45 -16.78
C LEU A 141 9.29 -17.03 -15.47
N ALA A 142 8.58 -18.16 -15.51
CA ALA A 142 7.93 -18.74 -14.33
C ALA A 142 8.84 -19.73 -13.56
N SER A 143 9.91 -20.23 -14.19
CA SER A 143 10.77 -21.25 -13.59
C SER A 143 11.58 -20.68 -12.41
N PRO A 144 11.88 -21.48 -11.36
CA PRO A 144 12.86 -21.12 -10.34
C PRO A 144 14.25 -20.84 -10.92
N GLU A 145 14.65 -21.55 -11.98
CA GLU A 145 15.95 -21.40 -12.64
C GLU A 145 16.13 -20.01 -13.27
N GLU A 146 15.03 -19.35 -13.61
CA GLU A 146 15.00 -18.02 -14.24
C GLU A 146 14.87 -16.89 -13.20
N ALA A 147 14.88 -17.20 -11.90
CA ALA A 147 14.63 -16.22 -10.85
C ALA A 147 15.60 -15.03 -10.89
N ASP A 148 16.88 -15.30 -11.16
CA ASP A 148 17.90 -14.26 -11.28
C ASP A 148 17.71 -13.38 -12.52
N ILE A 149 17.32 -13.97 -13.65
CA ILE A 149 17.03 -13.23 -14.89
C ILE A 149 15.82 -12.32 -14.66
N ARG A 150 14.77 -12.87 -14.06
CA ARG A 150 13.55 -12.14 -13.68
C ARG A 150 13.86 -11.00 -12.73
N ALA A 151 14.67 -11.23 -11.68
CA ALA A 151 15.05 -10.18 -10.72
C ALA A 151 15.85 -9.05 -11.37
N ARG A 152 16.76 -9.36 -12.30
CA ARG A 152 17.53 -8.35 -13.04
C ARG A 152 16.64 -7.55 -13.99
N ALA A 153 15.75 -8.22 -14.73
CA ALA A 153 14.82 -7.56 -15.65
C ALA A 153 13.85 -6.64 -14.90
N LEU A 154 13.34 -7.08 -13.74
CA LEU A 154 12.54 -6.25 -12.85
C LEU A 154 13.30 -4.97 -12.45
N ARG A 155 14.53 -5.09 -11.92
CA ARG A 155 15.34 -3.91 -11.54
C ARG A 155 15.58 -2.95 -12.71
N LYS A 156 15.87 -3.46 -13.90
CA LYS A 156 16.08 -2.60 -15.07
C LYS A 156 14.84 -1.77 -15.43
N MET A 157 13.65 -2.34 -15.27
CA MET A 157 12.39 -1.64 -15.52
C MET A 157 12.03 -0.63 -14.41
N GLU A 158 12.53 -0.85 -13.18
CA GLU A 158 12.44 0.13 -12.09
C GLU A 158 13.30 1.37 -12.36
N ASP A 159 14.55 1.15 -12.78
CA ASP A 159 15.55 2.22 -12.97
C ASP A 159 15.32 3.05 -14.24
N ASN A 160 14.72 2.44 -15.28
CA ASN A 160 14.39 3.12 -16.53
C ASN A 160 13.10 2.53 -17.13
N PRO A 161 11.97 3.24 -17.07
CA PRO A 161 10.68 2.75 -17.59
C PRO A 161 10.61 2.71 -19.13
N LYS A 162 11.71 3.04 -19.84
CA LYS A 162 11.87 2.89 -21.30
C LYS A 162 12.66 1.61 -21.62
N PRO A 163 12.38 0.95 -22.76
CA PRO A 163 12.82 -0.41 -23.01
C PRO A 163 14.34 -0.60 -23.09
N LEU A 164 14.71 -1.87 -22.89
CA LEU A 164 16.03 -2.50 -23.00
C LEU A 164 16.73 -2.22 -24.34
#